data_AF-A0A3M0CXA6-F1
#
_entry.id   AF-A0A3M0CXA6-F1
#
_cell.length_a   1.000
_cell.length_b   1.000
_cell.length_c   1.000
_cell.angle_alpha   90.00
_cell.angle_beta   90.00
_cell.angle_gamma   90.00
#
_symmetry.space_group_name_H-M   'P 1'
#
loop_
_entity.id
_entity.type
_entity.pdbx_description
1 polymer ?
#
loop_
_entity_poly.entity_id
_entity_poly.type
_entity_poly.pdbx_seq_one_letter_code
_entity_poly.pdbx_strand_id
1 'polypeptide(L)'
;MSVSTQSSESFVSLPENPVGYLAILLAIVTGVIHLLLGPRVMGFSQTLGILFILNGLGFMGGIILYLTHYWRRELFLVAAGYALVTFLAFFFFGGFEGFVSPFYRGGELNMMAVVAKAAEVLIVAVSAYLYTAAE
;
A
#
# COMPACT_ATOMS: atom_id res chain seq x y z
N MET A 1 19.07 -2.16 47.36
CA MET A 1 19.45 -1.83 45.97
C MET A 1 18.36 -2.41 45.07
N SER A 2 17.44 -1.59 44.55
CA SER A 2 16.46 -2.06 43.57
C SER A 2 17.11 -2.08 42.20
N VAL A 3 17.26 -3.28 41.63
CA VAL A 3 17.63 -3.44 40.23
C VAL A 3 16.38 -3.12 39.41
N SER A 4 16.31 -1.91 38.87
CA SER A 4 15.35 -1.58 37.81
C SER A 4 15.75 -2.35 36.56
N THR A 5 15.06 -3.44 36.27
CA THR A 5 15.10 -4.11 34.96
C THR A 5 14.63 -3.12 33.90
N GLN A 6 15.57 -2.55 33.14
CA GLN A 6 15.25 -1.90 31.87
C GLN A 6 14.69 -2.99 30.95
N SER A 7 13.37 -3.07 30.84
CA SER A 7 12.72 -3.78 29.75
C SER A 7 13.20 -3.17 28.45
N SER A 8 14.04 -3.90 27.72
CA SER A 8 14.43 -3.52 26.36
C SER A 8 13.15 -3.52 25.52
N GLU A 9 12.59 -2.34 25.23
CA GLU A 9 11.46 -2.25 24.33
C GLU A 9 11.87 -2.81 22.96
N SER A 10 11.09 -3.78 22.47
CA SER A 10 11.34 -4.40 21.17
C SER A 10 11.14 -3.36 20.08
N PHE A 11 12.15 -3.20 19.22
CA PHE A 11 12.02 -2.34 18.03
C PHE A 11 10.89 -2.79 17.10
N VAL A 12 10.67 -4.11 17.04
CA VAL A 12 9.69 -4.77 16.18
C VAL A 12 8.39 -4.99 16.95
N SER A 13 7.27 -4.59 16.35
CA SER A 13 5.92 -4.84 16.83
C SER A 13 5.13 -5.61 15.78
N LEU A 14 4.52 -6.73 16.18
CA LEU A 14 3.70 -7.55 15.27
C LEU A 14 2.22 -7.15 15.39
N PRO A 15 1.42 -7.31 14.33
CA PRO A 15 -0.01 -7.05 14.42
C PRO A 15 -0.69 -7.94 15.45
N GLU A 16 -1.51 -7.33 16.31
CA GLU A 16 -2.27 -8.04 17.35
C GLU A 16 -3.53 -8.73 16.79
N ASN A 17 -3.96 -8.35 15.59
CA ASN A 17 -5.18 -8.82 14.95
C ASN A 17 -4.89 -9.34 13.52
N PRO A 18 -5.54 -10.45 13.07
CA PRO A 18 -5.48 -10.94 11.68
C PRO A 18 -5.63 -9.87 10.59
N VAL A 19 -6.43 -8.82 10.82
CA VAL A 19 -6.63 -7.74 9.85
C VAL A 19 -5.35 -6.95 9.59
N GLY A 20 -4.45 -6.84 10.57
CA GLY A 20 -3.15 -6.21 10.35
C GLY A 20 -2.24 -7.03 9.43
N TYR A 21 -2.28 -8.37 9.55
CA TYR A 21 -1.60 -9.25 8.60
C TYR A 21 -2.20 -9.17 7.20
N LEU A 22 -3.52 -9.00 7.09
CA LEU A 22 -4.19 -8.76 5.82
C LEU A 22 -3.73 -7.43 5.20
N ALA A 23 -3.61 -6.36 5.99
CA ALA A 23 -3.08 -5.07 5.53
C ALA A 23 -1.65 -5.21 4.98
N ILE A 24 -0.79 -5.96 5.66
CA ILE A 24 0.57 -6.28 5.19
C ILE A 24 0.53 -7.03 3.86
N LEU A 25 -0.28 -8.10 3.75
CA LEU A 25 -0.38 -8.88 2.53
C LEU A 25 -0.84 -8.03 1.34
N LEU A 26 -1.86 -7.20 1.53
CA LEU A 26 -2.36 -6.30 0.49
C LEU A 26 -1.30 -5.28 0.08
N ALA A 27 -0.57 -4.70 1.05
CA ALA A 27 0.52 -3.78 0.76
C ALA A 27 1.68 -4.46 0.02
N ILE A 28 2.00 -5.72 0.32
CA ILE A 28 3.00 -6.51 -0.43
C ILE A 28 2.53 -6.70 -1.88
N VAL A 29 1.29 -7.14 -2.09
CA VAL A 29 0.74 -7.36 -3.44
C VAL A 29 0.80 -6.07 -4.25
N THR A 30 0.31 -4.96 -3.69
CA THR A 30 0.34 -3.65 -4.36
C THR A 30 1.77 -3.19 -4.61
N GLY A 31 2.65 -3.27 -3.60
CA GLY A 31 4.04 -2.84 -3.68
C GLY A 31 4.82 -3.60 -4.76
N VAL A 32 4.73 -4.93 -4.75
CA VAL A 32 5.40 -5.80 -5.71
C VAL A 32 4.90 -5.54 -7.13
N ILE A 33 3.58 -5.43 -7.34
CA ILE A 33 3.04 -5.14 -8.69
C ILE A 33 3.61 -3.81 -9.21
N HIS A 34 3.67 -2.77 -8.39
CA HIS A 34 4.20 -1.47 -8.81
C HIS A 34 5.70 -1.51 -9.10
N LEU A 35 6.50 -2.20 -8.28
CA LEU A 35 7.93 -2.38 -8.50
C LEU A 35 8.22 -3.18 -9.78
N LEU A 36 7.43 -4.21 -10.07
CA LEU A 36 7.55 -5.01 -11.29
C LEU A 36 7.14 -4.22 -12.55
N LEU A 37 6.12 -3.36 -12.44
CA LEU A 37 5.63 -2.56 -13.55
C LEU A 37 6.45 -1.30 -13.80
N GLY A 38 7.09 -0.72 -12.79
CA GLY A 38 7.85 0.52 -12.89
C GLY A 38 8.85 0.56 -14.07
N PRO A 39 9.78 -0.41 -14.21
CA PRO A 39 10.71 -0.46 -15.33
C PRO A 39 10.03 -0.58 -16.70
N ARG A 40 8.88 -1.26 -16.77
CA ARG A 40 8.11 -1.40 -18.01
C ARG A 40 7.45 -0.07 -18.39
N VAL A 41 6.91 0.64 -17.40
CA VAL A 41 6.29 1.96 -17.59
C VAL A 41 7.34 3.00 -17.97
N MET A 42 8.57 2.91 -17.45
CA MET A 42 9.68 3.81 -17.85
C MET A 42 9.97 3.78 -19.35
N GLY A 43 9.74 2.65 -20.03
CA GLY A 43 9.88 2.55 -21.48
C GLY A 43 8.90 3.42 -22.27
N PHE A 44 7.82 3.88 -21.65
CA PHE A 44 6.82 4.76 -22.24
C PHE A 44 6.87 6.18 -21.67
N SER A 45 7.04 6.30 -20.35
CA SER A 45 7.13 7.56 -19.64
C SER A 45 8.03 7.40 -18.42
N GLN A 46 9.18 8.06 -18.46
CA GLN A 46 10.14 8.04 -17.35
C GLN A 46 9.52 8.53 -16.05
N THR A 47 8.78 9.65 -16.09
CA THR A 47 8.10 10.20 -14.91
C THR A 47 7.11 9.20 -14.31
N LEU A 48 6.23 8.59 -15.13
CA LEU A 48 5.27 7.60 -14.62
C LEU A 48 5.98 6.35 -14.08
N GLY A 49 7.05 5.90 -14.73
CA GLY A 49 7.84 4.77 -14.26
C GLY A 49 8.51 5.03 -12.91
N ILE A 50 9.07 6.23 -12.71
CA ILE A 50 9.60 6.66 -11.40
C ILE A 50 8.48 6.67 -10.35
N LEU A 51 7.32 7.25 -10.67
CA LEU A 51 6.19 7.28 -9.75
C LEU A 51 5.70 5.87 -9.39
N PHE A 52 5.69 4.93 -10.32
CA PHE A 52 5.39 3.53 -10.03
C PHE A 52 6.39 2.93 -9.04
N ILE A 53 7.70 3.12 -9.25
CA ILE A 53 8.72 2.60 -8.34
C ILE A 53 8.61 3.24 -6.95
N LEU A 54 8.50 4.57 -6.88
CA LEU A 54 8.32 5.29 -5.62
C LEU A 54 7.05 4.85 -4.90
N ASN A 55 5.97 4.60 -5.63
CA ASN A 55 4.73 4.10 -5.06
C ASN A 55 4.91 2.69 -4.46
N GLY A 56 5.57 1.79 -5.21
CA GLY A 56 5.90 0.46 -4.72
C GLY A 56 6.77 0.49 -3.46
N LEU A 57 7.80 1.34 -3.45
CA LEU A 57 8.64 1.57 -2.28
C LEU A 57 7.88 2.19 -1.11
N GLY A 58 6.90 3.06 -1.37
CA GLY A 58 6.02 3.64 -0.35
C GLY A 58 5.23 2.58 0.40
N PHE A 59 4.64 1.60 -0.29
CA PHE A 59 3.96 0.47 0.35
C PHE A 59 4.92 -0.42 1.15
N MET A 60 6.10 -0.74 0.60
CA MET A 60 7.11 -1.53 1.32
C MET A 60 7.64 -0.80 2.56
N GLY A 61 7.89 0.51 2.45
CA GLY A 61 8.26 1.38 3.57
C GLY A 61 7.16 1.49 4.62
N GLY A 62 5.90 1.56 4.20
CA GLY A 62 4.74 1.52 5.08
C GLY A 62 4.66 0.21 5.89
N ILE A 63 4.93 -0.94 5.27
CA ILE A 63 5.01 -2.24 5.98
C ILE A 63 6.14 -2.21 7.01
N ILE A 64 7.33 -1.75 6.62
CA ILE A 64 8.48 -1.66 7.54
C ILE A 64 8.10 -0.78 8.74
N LEU A 65 7.52 0.40 8.50
CA LEU A 65 7.09 1.30 9.57
C LEU A 65 6.00 0.66 10.45
N TYR A 66 5.05 -0.05 9.85
CA TYR A 66 3.96 -0.73 10.58
C TYR A 66 4.47 -1.82 11.52
N LEU A 67 5.57 -2.48 11.15
CA LEU A 67 6.21 -3.51 11.97
C LEU A 67 7.14 -2.94 13.04
N THR A 68 7.14 -1.62 13.28
CA THR A 68 7.93 -0.97 14.34
C THR A 68 7.04 -0.39 15.44
N HIS A 69 7.62 -0.18 16.63
CA HIS A 69 6.93 0.55 17.71
C HIS A 69 6.63 2.03 17.36
N TYR A 70 7.12 2.54 16.23
CA TYR A 70 6.80 3.89 15.78
C TYR A 70 5.43 4.01 15.14
N TRP A 71 4.75 2.89 14.86
CA TRP A 71 3.43 2.96 14.26
C TRP A 71 2.41 3.54 15.24
N ARG A 72 1.82 4.67 14.85
CA ARG A 72 0.76 5.33 15.62
C ARG A 72 -0.57 5.18 14.91
N ARG A 73 -1.65 5.28 15.66
CA ARG A 73 -3.02 5.16 15.17
C ARG A 73 -3.30 6.04 13.95
N GLU A 74 -2.79 7.27 13.91
CA GLU A 74 -2.99 8.20 12.80
C GLU A 74 -2.36 7.72 11.48
N LEU A 75 -1.33 6.88 11.54
CA LEU A 75 -0.68 6.34 10.35
C LEU A 75 -1.59 5.37 9.57
N PHE A 76 -2.63 4.81 10.21
CA PHE A 76 -3.67 4.09 9.47
C PHE A 76 -4.45 5.01 8.53
N LEU A 77 -4.74 6.25 8.93
CA LEU A 77 -5.38 7.22 8.04
C LEU A 77 -4.43 7.67 6.93
N VAL A 78 -3.13 7.80 7.24
CA VAL A 78 -2.11 8.08 6.22
C VAL A 78 -2.03 6.94 5.21
N ALA A 79 -2.02 5.68 5.65
CA ALA A 79 -2.03 4.52 4.77
C ALA A 79 -3.30 4.45 3.90
N ALA A 80 -4.47 4.71 4.49
CA ALA A 80 -5.73 4.79 3.76
C ALA A 80 -5.70 5.91 2.70
N GLY A 81 -5.28 7.12 3.09
CA GLY A 81 -5.17 8.26 2.18
C GLY A 81 -4.17 8.00 1.05
N TYR A 82 -3.02 7.40 1.38
CA TYR A 82 -2.00 7.02 0.40
C TYR A 82 -2.56 6.04 -0.64
N ALA A 83 -3.17 4.94 -0.19
CA ALA A 83 -3.77 3.94 -1.09
C ALA A 83 -4.90 4.53 -1.95
N LEU A 84 -5.73 5.42 -1.38
CA LEU A 84 -6.78 6.12 -2.12
C LEU A 84 -6.21 7.04 -3.20
N VAL A 85 -5.17 7.82 -2.89
CA VAL A 85 -4.50 8.70 -3.87
C VAL A 85 -3.91 7.86 -5.01
N THR A 86 -3.26 6.75 -4.69
CA THR A 86 -2.70 5.84 -5.70
C THR A 86 -3.79 5.22 -6.58
N PHE A 87 -4.93 4.83 -5.99
CA PHE A 87 -6.07 4.32 -6.72
C PHE A 87 -6.62 5.37 -7.69
N LEU A 88 -6.82 6.60 -7.23
CA LEU A 88 -7.32 7.70 -8.06
C LEU A 88 -6.31 8.08 -9.16
N ALA A 89 -5.02 8.12 -8.84
CA ALA A 89 -3.95 8.44 -9.77
C ALA A 89 -3.93 7.52 -11.00
N PHE A 90 -4.34 6.26 -10.86
CA PHE A 90 -4.48 5.32 -11.97
C PHE A 90 -5.44 5.83 -13.06
N PHE A 91 -6.53 6.49 -12.68
CA PHE A 91 -7.51 7.03 -13.63
C PHE A 91 -7.05 8.35 -14.25
N PHE A 92 -6.42 9.22 -13.47
CA PHE A 92 -5.99 10.55 -13.94
C PHE A 92 -4.73 10.50 -14.82
N PHE A 93 -3.78 9.64 -14.50
CA PHE A 93 -2.49 9.57 -15.20
C PHE A 93 -2.37 8.40 -16.17
N GLY A 94 -3.37 7.50 -16.19
CA GLY A 94 -3.37 6.32 -17.04
C GLY A 94 -3.71 6.57 -18.53
N GLY A 95 -4.19 7.77 -18.88
CA GLY A 95 -4.52 8.13 -20.26
C GLY A 95 -5.76 7.39 -20.80
N PHE A 96 -6.67 6.99 -19.91
CA PHE A 96 -7.84 6.20 -20.22
C PHE A 96 -9.10 7.07 -20.33
N GLU A 97 -10.07 6.60 -21.13
CA GLU A 97 -11.38 7.24 -21.22
C GLU A 97 -12.36 6.59 -20.23
N GLY A 98 -12.75 7.34 -19.19
CA GLY A 98 -13.69 6.88 -18.17
C GLY A 98 -13.13 5.88 -17.16
N PHE A 99 -14.01 5.27 -16.37
CA PHE A 99 -13.62 4.41 -15.23
C PHE A 99 -13.45 2.93 -15.57
N VAL A 100 -13.95 2.46 -16.71
CA VAL A 100 -13.94 1.02 -17.05
C VAL A 100 -12.79 0.65 -17.97
N SER A 101 -12.48 1.51 -18.95
CA SER A 101 -11.41 1.25 -19.93
C SER A 101 -10.01 1.00 -19.34
N PRO A 102 -9.59 1.57 -18.18
CA PRO A 102 -8.30 1.24 -17.57
C PRO A 102 -8.08 -0.24 -17.26
N PHE A 103 -9.18 -0.98 -17.06
CA PHE A 103 -9.14 -2.39 -16.70
C PHE A 103 -9.06 -3.34 -17.91
N TYR A 104 -9.07 -2.80 -19.13
CA TYR A 104 -9.00 -3.59 -20.35
C TYR A 104 -7.70 -3.32 -21.12
N ARG A 105 -7.14 -4.36 -21.74
CA ARG A 105 -5.98 -4.27 -22.63
C ARG A 105 -6.20 -5.23 -23.80
N GLY A 106 -6.28 -4.70 -25.02
CA GLY A 106 -6.51 -5.51 -26.22
C GLY A 106 -7.89 -6.19 -26.26
N GLY A 107 -8.90 -5.59 -25.60
CA GLY A 107 -10.25 -6.17 -25.50
C GLY A 107 -10.44 -7.17 -24.36
N GLU A 108 -9.37 -7.55 -23.66
CA GLU A 108 -9.42 -8.48 -22.53
C GLU A 108 -9.20 -7.78 -21.18
N LEU A 109 -9.68 -8.40 -20.11
CA LEU A 109 -9.45 -7.90 -18.75
C LEU A 109 -7.96 -7.97 -18.39
N ASN A 110 -7.40 -6.82 -18.04
CA ASN A 110 -6.08 -6.72 -17.48
C ASN A 110 -6.12 -7.11 -16.00
N MET A 111 -6.01 -8.42 -15.72
CA MET A 111 -6.06 -8.95 -14.37
C MET A 111 -5.03 -8.31 -13.42
N MET A 112 -3.88 -7.89 -13.92
CA MET A 112 -2.87 -7.22 -13.10
C MET A 112 -3.36 -5.85 -12.60
N ALA A 113 -4.04 -5.08 -13.45
CA ALA A 113 -4.66 -3.81 -13.06
C ALA A 113 -5.81 -4.05 -12.07
N VAL A 114 -6.68 -5.02 -12.35
CA VAL A 114 -7.81 -5.36 -11.48
C VAL A 114 -7.32 -5.74 -10.08
N VAL A 115 -6.35 -6.67 -9.97
CA VAL A 115 -5.81 -7.11 -8.69
C VAL A 115 -5.14 -5.96 -7.93
N ALA A 116 -4.32 -5.14 -8.59
CA ALA A 116 -3.65 -4.02 -7.95
C ALA A 116 -4.64 -3.00 -7.39
N LYS A 117 -5.65 -2.62 -8.17
CA LYS A 117 -6.64 -1.63 -7.73
C LYS A 117 -7.60 -2.19 -6.68
N ALA A 118 -7.98 -3.46 -6.79
CA ALA A 118 -8.75 -4.13 -5.74
C ALA A 118 -7.98 -4.17 -4.42
N ALA A 119 -6.67 -4.48 -4.47
CA ALA A 119 -5.82 -4.48 -3.28
C ALA A 119 -5.74 -3.09 -2.64
N GLU A 120 -5.58 -2.01 -3.42
CA GLU A 120 -5.58 -0.64 -2.91
C GLU A 120 -6.91 -0.26 -2.23
N VAL A 121 -8.05 -0.57 -2.85
CA VAL A 121 -9.37 -0.32 -2.24
C VAL A 121 -9.53 -1.08 -0.93
N LEU A 122 -9.07 -2.33 -0.89
CA LEU A 122 -9.08 -3.11 0.35
C LEU A 122 -8.13 -2.51 1.40
N ILE A 123 -6.96 -2.00 1.03
CA ILE A 123 -6.06 -1.28 1.95
C ILE A 123 -6.77 -0.09 2.59
N VAL A 124 -7.53 0.70 1.80
CA VAL A 124 -8.33 1.81 2.34
C VAL A 124 -9.30 1.31 3.40
N ALA A 125 -10.07 0.26 3.07
CA ALA A 125 -11.09 -0.28 3.97
C ALA A 125 -10.49 -0.88 5.25
N VAL A 126 -9.46 -1.71 5.15
CA VAL A 126 -8.84 -2.35 6.32
C VAL A 126 -8.09 -1.34 7.17
N SER A 127 -7.44 -0.34 6.56
CA SER A 127 -6.75 0.71 7.33
C SER A 127 -7.75 1.59 8.07
N ALA A 128 -8.88 1.94 7.44
CA ALA A 128 -9.96 2.65 8.13
C ALA A 128 -10.54 1.83 9.29
N TYR A 129 -10.73 0.53 9.11
CA TYR A 129 -11.15 -0.36 10.20
C TYR A 129 -10.12 -0.41 11.33
N LEU A 130 -8.84 -0.64 11.02
CA LEU A 130 -7.76 -0.68 12.00
C LEU A 130 -7.62 0.64 12.77
N TYR A 131 -7.88 1.79 12.13
CA TYR A 131 -7.94 3.08 12.82
C TYR A 131 -9.04 3.16 13.89
N THR A 132 -10.20 2.52 13.65
CA THR A 132 -11.31 2.49 14.61
C THR A 132 -11.10 1.45 15.72
N ALA A 133 -10.32 0.40 15.45
CA ALA A 133 -10.03 -0.68 16.38
C ALA A 133 -8.76 -0.43 17.22
N ALA A 134 -7.86 0.44 16.76
CA ALA A 134 -6.69 0.87 17.51
C ALA A 134 -7.12 1.82 18.64
N GLU A 135 -6.67 1.53 19.86
CA GLU A 135 -6.86 2.37 21.05
C GLU A 135 -6.06 3.67 20.95
#